data_AF-A0A3L8AZ09-F1
#
_entry.id   AF-A0A3L8AZ09-F1
#
_cell.length_a   1.000
_cell.length_b   1.000
_cell.length_c   1.000
_cell.angle_alpha   90.00
_cell.angle_beta   90.00
_cell.angle_gamma   90.00
#
_symmetry.space_group_name_H-M   'P 1'
#
loop_
_entity.id
_entity.type
_entity.pdbx_description
1 polymer ?
#
loop_
_entity_poly.entity_id
_entity_poly.type
_entity_poly.pdbx_seq_one_letter_code
_entity_poly.pdbx_strand_id
1 'polypeptide(L)'
;MWMQRVRALLTVILFTPVISAMLGILLILVSWRIEFLSAIGLFPLFYFYSMSAMVLFGLPGIMLLYKFKFIKLWPMLGGGLIIGVLVAVIIRLPSSAQLSDVVSMGFIGMVSSLGCWLILR
;
A
#
# COMPACT_ATOMS: atom_id res chain seq x y z
N MET A 1 5.47 -6.03 -26.45
CA MET A 1 4.41 -6.19 -25.43
C MET A 1 4.90 -6.76 -24.09
N TRP A 2 5.70 -7.85 -24.05
CA TRP A 2 6.16 -8.44 -22.77
C TRP A 2 7.06 -7.50 -21.95
N MET A 3 8.06 -6.85 -22.57
CA MET A 3 8.93 -5.87 -21.89
C MET A 3 8.16 -4.65 -21.32
N GLN A 4 7.07 -4.23 -21.95
CA GLN A 4 6.24 -3.13 -21.44
C GLN A 4 5.46 -3.53 -20.18
N ARG A 5 4.97 -4.78 -20.13
CA ARG A 5 4.29 -5.32 -18.93
C ARG A 5 5.25 -5.49 -17.76
N VAL A 6 6.45 -5.99 -18.01
CA VAL A 6 7.49 -6.13 -16.98
C VAL A 6 7.89 -4.76 -16.44
N ARG A 7 8.08 -3.77 -17.31
CA ARG A 7 8.36 -2.39 -16.88
C ARG A 7 7.23 -1.81 -16.03
N ALA A 8 5.97 -1.94 -16.46
CA ALA A 8 4.83 -1.45 -15.68
C ALA A 8 4.75 -2.09 -14.28
N LEU A 9 4.93 -3.41 -14.19
CA LEU A 9 4.95 -4.11 -12.90
C LEU A 9 6.11 -3.65 -12.00
N LEU A 10 7.31 -3.47 -12.55
CA LEU A 10 8.45 -2.92 -11.80
C LEU A 10 8.16 -1.51 -11.30
N THR A 11 7.57 -0.65 -12.13
CA THR A 11 7.16 0.70 -11.71
C THR A 11 6.17 0.63 -10.56
N VAL A 12 5.16 -0.23 -10.63
CA VAL A 12 4.18 -0.40 -9.53
C VAL A 12 4.87 -0.88 -8.26
N ILE A 13 5.72 -1.91 -8.34
CA ILE A 13 6.44 -2.45 -7.18
C ILE A 13 7.30 -1.37 -6.50
N LEU A 14 7.95 -0.49 -7.27
CA LEU A 14 8.82 0.53 -6.71
C LEU A 14 8.07 1.78 -6.21
N PHE A 15 7.03 2.22 -6.93
CA PHE A 15 6.33 3.48 -6.64
C PHE A 15 5.15 3.33 -5.67
N THR A 16 4.41 2.22 -5.70
CA THR A 16 3.26 2.04 -4.79
C THR A 16 3.65 2.07 -3.30
N PRO A 17 4.79 1.48 -2.89
CA PRO A 17 5.28 1.61 -1.51
C PRO A 17 5.65 3.04 -1.12
N VAL A 18 6.05 3.89 -2.06
CA VAL A 18 6.33 5.31 -1.80
C VAL A 18 5.04 6.02 -1.40
N ILE A 19 3.94 5.81 -2.13
CA ILE A 19 2.63 6.40 -1.82
C ILE A 19 2.19 5.98 -0.41
N SER A 20 2.31 4.68 -0.11
CA SER A 20 1.97 4.13 1.20
C SER A 20 2.82 4.73 2.32
N ALA A 21 4.14 4.85 2.12
CA ALA A 21 5.05 5.43 3.10
C ALA A 21 4.79 6.92 3.34
N MET A 22 4.53 7.70 2.27
CA MET A 22 4.19 9.11 2.40
C MET A 22 2.86 9.32 3.14
N LEU A 23 1.85 8.50 2.88
CA LEU A 23 0.57 8.57 3.59
C LEU A 23 0.72 8.18 5.07
N GLY A 24 1.52 7.16 5.38
CA GLY A 24 1.83 6.78 6.76
C GLY A 24 2.49 7.92 7.53
N ILE A 25 3.49 8.57 6.93
CA ILE A 25 4.17 9.73 7.52
C ILE A 25 3.19 10.90 7.71
N LEU A 26 2.37 11.20 6.70
CA LEU A 26 1.39 12.27 6.76
C LEU A 26 0.40 12.07 7.92
N LEU A 27 -0.12 10.84 8.10
CA LEU A 27 -1.06 10.53 9.18
C LEU A 27 -0.44 10.70 10.56
N ILE A 28 0.82 10.33 10.71
CA ILE A 28 1.55 10.48 11.97
C ILE A 28 1.85 11.95 12.28
N LEU A 29 2.23 12.73 11.28
CA LEU A 29 2.48 14.16 11.40
C LEU A 29 1.19 14.92 11.78
N VAL A 30 0.08 14.62 11.11
CA VAL A 30 -1.25 15.19 11.41
C VAL A 30 -1.73 14.82 12.80
N SER A 31 -1.35 13.64 13.30
CA SER A 31 -1.68 13.20 14.66
C SER A 31 -0.84 13.88 15.75
N TRP A 32 0.04 14.85 15.41
CA TRP A 32 0.95 15.57 16.32
C TRP A 32 1.82 14.64 17.19
N ARG A 33 2.07 13.41 16.73
CA ARG A 33 2.80 12.40 17.52
C ARG A 33 4.31 12.58 17.46
N ILE A 34 4.84 13.34 16.51
CA ILE A 34 6.28 13.54 16.30
C ILE A 34 6.57 14.84 15.54
N GLU A 35 7.78 15.35 15.73
CA GLU A 35 8.33 16.48 14.98
C GLU A 35 8.59 16.13 13.51
N PHE A 36 8.53 17.15 12.64
CA PHE A 36 8.70 17.00 11.19
C PHE A 36 10.01 16.31 10.80
N LEU A 37 11.10 16.62 11.50
CA LEU A 37 12.41 16.02 11.23
C LEU A 37 12.44 14.53 11.58
N SER A 38 11.80 14.13 12.68
CA SER A 38 11.65 12.72 13.05
C SER A 38 10.77 11.97 12.05
N ALA A 39 9.73 12.62 11.52
CA ALA A 39 8.84 12.05 10.53
C ALA A 39 9.56 11.70 9.21
N ILE A 40 10.50 12.55 8.76
CA ILE A 40 11.36 12.26 7.60
C ILE A 40 12.29 11.08 7.88
N GLY A 41 12.87 11.00 9.08
CA GLY A 41 13.74 9.90 9.49
C GLY A 41 13.06 8.52 9.47
N LEU A 42 11.73 8.48 9.58
CA LEU A 42 10.96 7.25 9.51
C LEU A 42 10.64 6.79 8.08
N PHE A 43 10.87 7.62 7.06
CA PHE A 43 10.56 7.28 5.66
C PHE A 43 11.17 5.95 5.20
N PRO A 44 12.48 5.68 5.43
CA PRO A 44 13.08 4.41 5.01
C PRO A 44 12.44 3.19 5.67
N LEU A 45 12.04 3.33 6.94
CA LEU A 45 11.34 2.29 7.70
C LEU A 45 9.96 2.01 7.11
N PHE A 46 9.16 3.05 6.88
CA PHE A 46 7.83 2.91 6.27
C PHE A 46 7.90 2.35 4.85
N TYR A 47 8.91 2.77 4.08
CA TYR A 47 9.14 2.25 2.74
C TYR A 47 9.48 0.75 2.78
N PHE A 48 10.36 0.32 3.69
CA PHE A 48 10.74 -1.08 3.82
C PHE A 48 9.55 -1.99 4.16
N TYR A 49 8.71 -1.59 5.13
CA TYR A 49 7.50 -2.35 5.47
C TYR A 49 6.47 -2.32 4.36
N SER A 50 6.26 -1.18 3.70
CA SER A 50 5.33 -1.06 2.57
C SER A 50 5.79 -1.90 1.39
N MET A 51 7.09 -1.96 1.12
CA MET A 51 7.68 -2.79 0.07
C MET A 51 7.47 -4.28 0.38
N SER A 52 7.66 -4.68 1.64
CA SER A 52 7.42 -6.06 2.08
C SER A 52 5.95 -6.44 1.89
N ALA A 53 5.01 -5.59 2.30
CA ALA A 53 3.58 -5.80 2.08
C ALA A 53 3.21 -5.85 0.59
N MET A 54 3.85 -5.02 -0.23
CA MET A 54 3.67 -5.00 -1.68
C MET A 54 4.13 -6.30 -2.32
N VAL A 55 5.28 -6.85 -1.93
CA VAL A 55 5.79 -8.12 -2.48
C VAL A 55 4.94 -9.30 -2.02
N LEU A 56 4.55 -9.32 -0.74
CA LEU A 56 3.83 -10.45 -0.15
C LEU A 56 2.34 -10.50 -0.52
N PHE A 57 1.68 -9.35 -0.59
CA PHE A 57 0.22 -9.27 -0.81
C PHE A 57 -0.16 -8.49 -2.07
N GLY A 58 0.51 -7.36 -2.32
CA GLY A 58 0.20 -6.48 -3.45
C GLY A 58 0.44 -7.15 -4.81
N LEU A 59 1.64 -7.67 -5.04
CA LEU A 59 2.05 -8.33 -6.27
C LEU A 59 1.16 -9.54 -6.61
N PRO A 60 0.94 -10.52 -5.71
CA PRO A 60 0.04 -11.63 -6.00
C PRO A 60 -1.40 -11.15 -6.21
N GLY A 61 -1.87 -10.14 -5.47
CA GLY A 61 -3.19 -9.53 -5.69
C GLY A 61 -3.34 -8.92 -7.09
N ILE A 62 -2.33 -8.19 -7.55
CA ILE A 62 -2.29 -7.61 -8.89
C ILE A 62 -2.23 -8.69 -9.96
N MET A 63 -1.39 -9.72 -9.78
CA MET A 63 -1.31 -10.84 -10.72
C MET A 63 -2.65 -11.58 -10.83
N LEU A 64 -3.37 -11.73 -9.72
CA LEU A 64 -4.71 -12.31 -9.70
C LEU A 64 -5.70 -11.45 -10.49
N LEU A 65 -5.75 -10.13 -10.22
CA LEU A 65 -6.60 -9.20 -10.96
C LEU A 65 -6.26 -9.16 -12.45
N TYR A 66 -4.98 -9.25 -12.80
CA TYR A 66 -4.49 -9.31 -14.18
C TYR A 66 -4.96 -10.60 -14.88
N LYS A 67 -4.87 -11.75 -14.19
CA LYS A 67 -5.32 -13.06 -14.70
C LYS A 67 -6.81 -13.03 -15.06
N PHE A 68 -7.64 -12.38 -14.25
CA PHE A 68 -9.08 -12.27 -14.49
C PHE A 68 -9.50 -11.04 -15.30
N LYS A 69 -8.55 -10.23 -15.79
CA LYS A 69 -8.80 -8.98 -16.53
C LYS A 69 -9.68 -7.98 -15.76
N PHE A 70 -9.60 -7.98 -14.44
CA PHE A 70 -10.35 -7.08 -13.54
C PHE A 70 -9.55 -5.85 -13.11
N ILE A 71 -8.69 -5.31 -13.98
CA ILE A 71 -7.97 -4.05 -13.73
C ILE A 71 -8.93 -2.86 -13.99
N LYS A 72 -10.05 -2.87 -13.27
CA LYS A 72 -11.01 -1.77 -13.21
C LYS A 72 -10.79 -1.04 -11.89
N LEU A 73 -11.29 0.19 -11.82
CA LEU A 73 -11.13 1.07 -10.66
C LEU A 73 -11.64 0.41 -9.36
N TRP A 74 -12.89 -0.09 -9.37
CA TRP A 74 -13.52 -0.64 -8.17
C TRP A 74 -12.85 -1.91 -7.61
N PRO A 75 -12.50 -2.93 -8.44
CA PRO A 75 -11.75 -4.08 -7.95
C PRO A 75 -10.37 -3.74 -7.41
N MET A 76 -9.66 -2.77 -8.01
CA MET A 76 -8.37 -2.31 -7.50
C MET A 76 -8.52 -1.65 -6.12
N LEU A 77 -9.48 -0.74 -5.98
CA LEU A 77 -9.81 -0.09 -4.71
C LEU A 77 -10.17 -1.11 -3.62
N GLY A 78 -11.06 -2.05 -3.93
CA GLY A 78 -11.47 -3.11 -3.01
C GLY A 78 -10.31 -4.02 -2.62
N GLY A 79 -9.47 -4.42 -3.58
CA GLY A 79 -8.27 -5.20 -3.32
C GLY A 79 -7.27 -4.47 -2.42
N GLY A 80 -7.03 -3.18 -2.68
CA GLY A 80 -6.19 -2.32 -1.85
C GLY A 80 -6.70 -2.19 -0.42
N LEU A 81 -8.00 -2.01 -0.25
CA LEU A 81 -8.64 -1.94 1.07
C LEU A 81 -8.48 -3.26 1.83
N ILE A 82 -8.78 -4.40 1.20
CA ILE A 82 -8.66 -5.72 1.84
C ILE A 82 -7.22 -5.99 2.27
N ILE A 83 -6.25 -5.72 1.39
CA ILE A 83 -4.83 -5.89 1.70
C ILE A 83 -4.42 -4.97 2.86
N GLY A 84 -4.84 -3.70 2.83
CA GLY A 84 -4.54 -2.74 3.90
C GLY A 84 -5.09 -3.18 5.26
N VAL A 85 -6.33 -3.66 5.30
CA VAL A 85 -6.95 -4.23 6.51
C VAL A 85 -6.16 -5.45 7.01
N LEU A 86 -5.79 -6.34 6.09
CA LEU A 86 -5.06 -7.56 6.42
C LEU A 86 -3.66 -7.24 6.99
N VAL A 87 -2.98 -6.25 6.42
CA VAL A 87 -1.70 -5.73 6.92
C VAL A 87 -1.85 -5.12 8.32
N ALA A 88 -2.90 -4.34 8.58
CA ALA A 88 -3.16 -3.80 9.93
C ALA A 88 -3.32 -4.91 10.98
N VAL A 89 -4.03 -5.98 10.64
CA VAL A 89 -4.21 -7.13 11.54
C VAL A 89 -2.88 -7.83 11.80
N ILE A 90 -2.08 -8.08 10.75
CA ILE A 90 -0.78 -8.76 10.89
C ILE A 90 0.19 -7.95 11.75
N ILE A 91 0.31 -6.64 11.51
CA ILE A 91 1.28 -5.79 12.24
C ILE A 91 0.94 -5.69 13.73
N ARG A 92 -0.34 -5.76 14.10
CA ARG A 92 -0.80 -5.67 15.49
C ARG A 92 -0.65 -6.97 16.28
N LEU A 93 -0.41 -8.12 15.65
CA LEU A 93 -0.26 -9.39 16.37
C LEU A 93 0.90 -9.35 17.38
N PRO A 94 0.74 -9.92 18.59
CA PRO A 94 -0.42 -10.70 19.06
C PRO A 94 -1.58 -9.86 19.62
N SER A 95 -1.43 -8.54 19.70
CA SER A 95 -2.50 -7.65 20.18
C SER A 95 -3.64 -7.53 19.18
N SER A 96 -4.85 -7.22 19.67
CA SER A 96 -5.97 -6.93 18.77
C SER A 96 -5.71 -5.64 17.99
N ALA A 97 -5.92 -5.69 16.67
CA ALA A 97 -5.95 -4.48 15.86
C ALA A 97 -7.06 -3.54 16.36
N GLN A 98 -6.74 -2.25 16.52
CA GLN A 98 -7.73 -1.25 16.88
C GLN A 98 -8.46 -0.80 15.61
N LEU A 99 -9.69 -0.34 15.77
CA LEU A 99 -10.48 0.16 14.65
C LEU A 99 -9.77 1.30 13.91
N SER A 100 -9.02 2.13 14.64
CA SER A 100 -8.18 3.20 14.06
C SER A 100 -7.11 2.66 13.10
N ASP A 101 -6.44 1.55 13.42
CA ASP A 101 -5.39 1.01 12.54
C ASP A 101 -5.99 0.40 11.29
N VAL A 102 -7.10 -0.31 11.46
CA VAL A 102 -7.83 -0.94 10.36
C VAL A 102 -8.32 0.12 9.36
N VAL A 103 -8.90 1.22 9.87
CA VAL A 103 -9.35 2.33 9.04
C VAL A 103 -8.18 3.04 8.36
N SER A 104 -7.11 3.37 9.11
CA SER A 104 -5.94 4.04 8.55
C SER A 104 -5.23 3.19 7.50
N MET A 105 -4.91 1.92 7.79
CA MET A 105 -4.22 1.05 6.84
C MET A 105 -5.10 0.63 5.68
N GLY A 106 -6.40 0.42 5.90
CA GLY A 106 -7.37 0.20 4.84
C GLY A 106 -7.41 1.38 3.87
N PHE A 107 -7.44 2.61 4.39
CA PHE A 107 -7.40 3.83 3.56
C PHE A 107 -6.07 3.99 2.82
N ILE A 108 -4.94 3.78 3.49
CA ILE A 108 -3.60 3.80 2.84
C ILE A 108 -3.55 2.77 1.70
N GLY A 109 -4.01 1.55 1.94
CA GLY A 109 -4.07 0.49 0.93
C GLY A 109 -4.97 0.85 -0.25
N MET A 110 -6.13 1.45 0.03
CA MET A 110 -7.07 1.93 -0.99
C MET A 110 -6.45 3.03 -1.87
N VAL A 111 -5.85 4.07 -1.28
CA VAL A 111 -5.20 5.16 -2.04
C VAL A 111 -3.96 4.65 -2.79
N SER A 112 -3.20 3.75 -2.20
CA SER A 112 -2.04 3.12 -2.86
C SER A 112 -2.47 2.30 -4.07
N SER A 113 -3.60 1.60 -3.99
CA SER A 113 -4.18 0.85 -5.12
C SER A 113 -4.69 1.75 -6.25
N LEU A 114 -5.11 2.98 -5.97
CA LEU A 114 -5.40 3.98 -7.01
C LEU A 114 -4.13 4.34 -7.78
N GLY A 115 -3.03 4.59 -7.09
CA GLY A 115 -1.74 4.84 -7.72
C GLY A 115 -1.30 3.67 -8.60
N CYS A 116 -1.44 2.44 -8.10
CA CYS A 116 -1.20 1.23 -8.88
C CYS A 116 -2.09 1.15 -10.14
N TRP A 117 -3.40 1.40 -10.00
CA TRP A 117 -4.33 1.40 -11.13
C TRP A 117 -3.99 2.45 -12.19
N LEU A 118 -3.57 3.65 -11.78
CA LEU A 118 -3.13 4.71 -12.70
C LEU A 118 -1.87 4.32 -13.50
N ILE A 119 -0.94 3.58 -12.90
CA ILE A 119 0.27 3.10 -13.58
C ILE A 119 -0.04 1.94 -14.54
N LEU A 120 -1.04 1.11 -14.21
CA LEU A 120 -1.42 -0.07 -14.98
C LEU A 120 -2.46 0.18 -16.07
N ARG A 121 -3.05 1.38 -16.13
CA ARG A 121 -3.93 1.84 -17.20
C ARG A 121 -3.14 2.24 -18.43
#